data_AF-A0A3M1Q0U2-F1
#
_entry.id   AF-A0A3M1Q0U2-F1
#
_cell.length_a   1.000
_cell.length_b   1.000
_cell.length_c   1.000
_cell.angle_alpha   90.00
_cell.angle_beta   90.00
_cell.angle_gamma   90.00
#
_symmetry.space_group_name_H-M   'P 1'
#
loop_
_entity.id
_entity.type
_entity.pdbx_description
1 polymer ?
#
loop_
_entity_poly.entity_id
_entity_poly.type
_entity_poly.pdbx_seq_one_letter_code
_entity_poly.pdbx_strand_id
1 'polypeptide(L)'
;MSSPELRADAVEAGIREILRETASVEVPSADFDLLESGVLDSLTFVDLVFQIEQRFGVTLDIETLDLESLRTVASLGAAVRAAAEPADGERLGGTADRG
;
A
#
# COMPACT_ATOMS: atom_id res chain seq x y z
N MET A 1 14.68 2.77 -14.74
CA MET A 1 13.49 2.80 -15.61
C MET A 1 12.32 3.05 -14.68
N SER A 2 11.61 4.17 -14.82
CA SER A 2 10.43 4.44 -13.98
C SER A 2 9.35 3.42 -14.31
N SER A 3 9.11 2.47 -13.40
CA SER A 3 8.09 1.44 -13.58
C SER A 3 6.72 2.11 -13.75
N PRO A 4 6.02 1.91 -14.88
CA PRO A 4 4.73 2.54 -15.14
C PRO A 4 3.63 2.13 -14.16
N GLU A 5 3.87 1.06 -13.38
CA GLU A 5 2.98 0.45 -12.39
C GLU A 5 2.87 1.26 -11.09
N LEU A 6 3.85 2.13 -10.80
CA LEU A 6 3.90 2.96 -9.59
C LEU A 6 3.41 4.41 -9.82
N ARG A 7 2.76 4.69 -10.96
CA ARG A 7 2.09 5.99 -11.16
C ARG A 7 0.97 6.16 -10.14
N ALA A 8 0.74 7.39 -9.69
CA ALA A 8 -0.27 7.69 -8.69
C ALA A 8 -1.65 7.12 -9.07
N ASP A 9 -2.12 7.43 -10.28
CA ASP A 9 -3.42 6.96 -10.77
C ASP A 9 -3.52 5.43 -10.87
N ALA A 10 -2.41 4.75 -11.22
CA ALA A 10 -2.38 3.30 -11.36
C ALA A 10 -2.44 2.60 -10.00
N VAL A 11 -1.69 3.13 -9.02
CA VAL A 11 -1.70 2.62 -7.65
C VAL A 11 -3.06 2.84 -7.01
N GLU A 12 -3.65 4.04 -7.15
CA GLU A 12 -4.98 4.33 -6.63
C GLU A 12 -6.05 3.44 -7.25
N ALA A 13 -6.00 3.21 -8.57
CA ALA A 13 -6.92 2.29 -9.24
C ALA A 13 -6.77 0.86 -8.72
N GLY A 14 -5.54 0.39 -8.49
CA GLY A 14 -5.30 -0.93 -7.91
C GLY A 14 -5.82 -1.06 -6.47
N ILE A 15 -5.66 -0.02 -5.64
CA ILE A 15 -6.20 0.01 -4.27
C ILE A 15 -7.73 -0.03 -4.29
N ARG A 16 -8.38 0.73 -5.20
CA ARG A 16 -9.84 0.68 -5.33
C ARG A 16 -10.35 -0.69 -5.74
N GLU A 17 -9.62 -1.40 -6.60
CA GLU A 17 -9.97 -2.78 -6.96
C GLU A 17 -9.85 -3.71 -5.75
N ILE A 18 -8.78 -3.58 -4.96
CA ILE A 18 -8.64 -4.36 -3.72
C ILE A 18 -9.81 -4.09 -2.77
N LEU A 19 -10.18 -2.82 -2.55
CA LEU A 19 -11.31 -2.46 -1.68
C LEU A 19 -12.64 -3.04 -2.18
N ARG A 20 -12.82 -3.11 -3.50
CA ARG A 20 -13.98 -3.76 -4.11
C ARG A 20 -13.96 -5.28 -3.89
N GLU A 21 -12.80 -5.91 -3.97
CA GLU A 21 -12.63 -7.36 -3.75
C GLU A 21 -12.76 -7.74 -2.27
N THR A 22 -12.21 -6.94 -1.34
CA THR A 22 -12.17 -7.25 0.09
C THR A 22 -13.41 -6.79 0.85
N ALA A 23 -13.90 -5.58 0.56
CA ALA A 23 -15.02 -4.98 1.28
C ALA A 23 -16.31 -4.93 0.46
N SER A 24 -16.29 -5.26 -0.84
CA SER A 24 -17.44 -5.08 -1.75
C SER A 24 -17.97 -3.64 -1.77
N VAL A 25 -17.06 -2.66 -1.58
CA VAL A 25 -17.37 -1.23 -1.57
C VAL A 25 -16.77 -0.55 -2.78
N GLU A 26 -17.54 0.38 -3.36
CA GLU A 26 -17.07 1.26 -4.42
C GLU A 26 -16.72 2.64 -3.84
N VAL A 27 -15.44 3.01 -3.95
CA VAL A 27 -14.94 4.27 -3.39
C VAL A 27 -15.11 5.41 -4.41
N PRO A 28 -15.88 6.47 -4.08
CA PRO A 28 -16.24 7.49 -5.06
C PRO A 28 -15.09 8.43 -5.43
N SER A 29 -14.08 8.60 -4.57
CA SER A 29 -12.95 9.51 -4.81
C SER A 29 -11.70 9.10 -4.01
N ALA A 30 -10.53 9.60 -4.41
CA ALA A 30 -9.27 9.27 -3.74
C ALA A 30 -9.20 9.80 -2.29
N ASP A 31 -9.86 10.92 -2.03
CA ASP A 31 -9.94 11.60 -0.72
C ASP A 31 -11.11 11.12 0.15
N PHE A 32 -11.85 10.10 -0.31
CA PHE A 32 -12.96 9.55 0.46
C PHE A 32 -12.44 8.90 1.75
N ASP A 33 -13.07 9.24 2.87
CA ASP A 33 -12.66 8.76 4.18
C ASP A 33 -13.20 7.35 4.42
N LEU A 34 -12.32 6.36 4.26
CA LEU A 34 -12.61 4.95 4.45
C LEU A 34 -12.86 4.61 5.92
N LEU A 35 -12.23 5.32 6.85
CA LEU A 35 -12.37 5.07 8.28
C LEU A 35 -13.69 5.66 8.80
N GLU A 36 -13.98 6.93 8.49
CA GLU A 36 -15.23 7.58 8.89
C GLU A 36 -16.46 6.93 8.25
N SER A 37 -16.32 6.43 7.02
CA SER A 37 -17.37 5.67 6.34
C SER A 37 -17.59 4.24 6.88
N GLY A 38 -16.67 3.74 7.72
CA GLY A 38 -16.71 2.38 8.25
C GLY A 38 -16.32 1.29 7.25
N VAL A 39 -15.76 1.67 6.10
CA VAL A 39 -15.22 0.74 5.10
C VAL A 39 -13.90 0.14 5.57
N LEU A 40 -13.12 0.93 6.31
CA LEU A 40 -11.87 0.55 6.92
C LEU A 40 -12.04 0.52 8.44
N ASP A 41 -11.74 -0.62 9.03
CA ASP A 41 -11.69 -0.88 10.46
C ASP A 41 -10.35 -1.57 10.81
N SER A 42 -10.12 -1.90 12.08
CA SER A 42 -8.86 -2.53 12.52
C SER A 42 -8.55 -3.87 11.86
N LEU A 43 -9.57 -4.65 11.48
CA LEU A 43 -9.38 -5.99 10.92
C LEU A 43 -9.17 -5.91 9.41
N THR A 44 -10.07 -5.20 8.73
CA THR A 44 -10.00 -4.94 7.29
C THR A 44 -8.76 -4.14 6.90
N PHE A 45 -8.21 -3.33 7.80
CA PHE A 45 -6.94 -2.63 7.58
C PHE A 45 -5.77 -3.59 7.39
N VAL A 46 -5.62 -4.58 8.28
CA VAL A 46 -4.54 -5.58 8.18
C VAL A 46 -4.66 -6.37 6.87
N ASP A 47 -5.87 -6.79 6.51
CA ASP A 47 -6.13 -7.50 5.26
C ASP A 47 -5.86 -6.61 4.03
N LEU A 48 -6.27 -5.33 4.07
CA LEU A 48 -6.03 -4.38 2.99
C LEU A 48 -4.54 -4.16 2.77
N VAL A 49 -3.78 -3.93 3.85
CA VAL A 49 -2.32 -3.76 3.77
C VAL A 49 -1.68 -5.00 3.16
N PHE A 50 -2.03 -6.19 3.65
CA PHE A 50 -1.50 -7.44 3.11
C PHE A 50 -1.78 -7.61 1.61
N GLN A 51 -2.99 -7.31 1.15
CA GLN A 51 -3.34 -7.39 -0.27
C GLN A 51 -2.59 -6.35 -1.11
N ILE A 52 -2.38 -5.15 -0.58
CA ILE A 52 -1.59 -4.10 -1.23
C ILE A 52 -0.13 -4.55 -1.38
N GLU A 53 0.50 -5.05 -0.32
CA GLU A 53 1.86 -5.58 -0.36
C GLU A 53 2.01 -6.67 -1.43
N GLN A 54 1.10 -7.65 -1.44
CA GLN A 54 1.11 -8.74 -2.41
C GLN A 54 0.90 -8.26 -3.85
N ARG A 55 0.03 -7.26 -4.07
CA ARG A 55 -0.29 -6.76 -5.41
C ARG A 55 0.81 -5.89 -5.99
N PHE A 56 1.43 -5.05 -5.18
CA PHE A 56 2.44 -4.09 -5.63
C PHE A 56 3.88 -4.55 -5.36
N GLY A 57 4.08 -5.65 -4.63
CA GLY A 57 5.40 -6.17 -4.28
C GLY A 57 6.17 -5.24 -3.35
N VAL A 58 5.48 -4.52 -2.48
CA VAL A 58 6.05 -3.58 -1.50
C VAL A 58 5.92 -4.14 -0.09
N THR A 59 6.68 -3.56 0.85
CA THR A 59 6.50 -3.82 2.28
C THR A 59 6.05 -2.53 2.96
N LEU A 60 4.88 -2.56 3.57
CA LEU A 60 4.28 -1.45 4.28
C LEU A 60 4.44 -1.67 5.77
N ASP A 61 5.16 -0.75 6.42
CA ASP A 61 5.38 -0.83 7.85
C ASP A 61 4.16 -0.30 8.61
N ILE A 62 3.27 -1.21 9.03
CA ILE A 62 2.05 -0.90 9.79
C ILE A 62 2.30 -0.29 11.17
N GLU A 63 3.52 -0.39 11.73
CA GLU A 63 3.84 0.29 12.98
C GLU A 63 4.01 1.79 12.73
N THR A 64 4.52 2.16 11.56
CA THR A 64 4.64 3.56 11.12
C THR A 64 3.39 4.07 10.40
N LEU A 65 2.68 3.17 9.72
CA LEU A 65 1.48 3.44 8.95
C LEU A 65 0.27 3.06 9.80
N ASP A 66 -0.25 4.01 10.56
CA ASP A 66 -1.47 3.79 11.34
C ASP A 66 -2.75 3.94 10.48
N LEU A 67 -3.86 3.46 11.05
CA LEU A 67 -5.19 3.57 10.48
C LEU A 67 -5.62 5.02 10.19
N GLU A 68 -5.20 5.97 11.03
CA GLU A 68 -5.57 7.39 10.89
C GLU A 68 -4.86 8.04 9.70
N SER A 69 -3.64 7.61 9.40
CA SER A 69 -2.81 8.08 8.31
C SER A 69 -3.26 7.48 6.97
N LEU A 70 -3.84 6.27 7.00
CA LEU A 70 -4.28 5.50 5.83
C LEU A 70 -5.80 5.50 5.61
N ARG A 71 -6.47 6.54 6.11
CA ARG A 71 -7.93 6.77 5.96
C ARG A 71 -8.43 7.03 4.54
N THR A 72 -7.55 7.25 3.56
CA THR A 72 -7.95 7.52 2.16
C THR A 72 -7.14 6.72 1.16
N VAL A 73 -7.70 6.51 -0.04
CA VAL A 73 -7.00 5.87 -1.16
C VAL A 73 -5.77 6.68 -1.59
N ALA A 74 -5.84 8.02 -1.52
CA ALA A 74 -4.70 8.88 -1.81
C ALA A 74 -3.54 8.65 -0.83
N SER A 75 -3.83 8.58 0.48
CA SER A 75 -2.82 8.29 1.51
C SER A 75 -2.20 6.90 1.33
N LEU A 76 -3.03 5.89 1.08
CA LEU A 76 -2.57 4.53 0.78
C LEU A 76 -1.66 4.52 -0.45
N GLY A 77 -2.05 5.21 -1.52
CA GLY A 77 -1.24 5.30 -2.74
C GLY A 77 0.08 6.02 -2.52
N ALA A 78 0.13 7.02 -1.63
CA ALA A 78 1.38 7.68 -1.25
C ALA A 78 2.30 6.73 -0.46
N ALA A 79 1.76 5.96 0.48
CA ALA A 79 2.53 4.97 1.25
C ALA A 79 3.14 3.88 0.36
N VAL A 80 2.35 3.34 -0.57
CA VAL A 80 2.84 2.35 -1.55
C VAL A 80 4.00 2.89 -2.38
N ARG A 81 3.88 4.11 -2.89
CA ARG A 81 4.96 4.73 -3.67
C ARG A 81 6.20 4.98 -2.82
N ALA A 82 6.03 5.44 -1.58
CA ALA A 82 7.14 5.65 -0.66
C ALA A 82 7.87 4.35 -0.32
N ALA A 83 7.15 3.23 -0.20
CA ALA A 83 7.74 1.91 0.03
C ALA A 83 8.38 1.29 -1.22
N ALA A 84 7.89 1.65 -2.41
CA ALA A 84 8.42 1.17 -3.68
C ALA A 84 9.64 1.95 -4.17
N GLU A 85 9.80 3.19 -3.72
CA GLU A 85 11.10 3.87 -3.79
C GLU A 85 12.09 2.95 -3.07
N PRO A 86 13.11 2.42 -3.75
CA PRO A 86 14.05 1.52 -3.12
C PRO A 86 14.63 2.28 -1.93
N ALA A 87 14.40 1.76 -0.72
CA ALA A 87 15.28 2.06 0.39
C ALA A 87 16.68 1.64 -0.10
N ASP A 88 17.46 2.60 -0.57
CA ASP A 88 18.88 2.47 -0.85
C ASP A 88 19.58 2.14 0.48
N GLY A 89 19.41 0.91 0.97
CA GLY A 89 19.63 0.58 2.37
C GLY A 89 20.21 -0.80 2.66
N GLU A 90 19.97 -1.81 1.80
CA GLU A 90 20.56 -3.15 2.00
C GLU A 90 21.08 -3.77 0.70
N ARG A 91 22.21 -3.23 0.21
CA ARG A 91 23.15 -3.98 -0.66
C ARG A 91 24.36 -4.48 0.14
N LEU A 92 24.17 -4.89 1.39
CA LEU A 92 25.25 -5.42 2.23
C LEU A 92 24.81 -6.73 2.92
N GLY A 93 25.22 -7.86 2.34
CA GLY A 93 25.17 -9.19 2.95
C GLY A 93 25.05 -10.28 1.88
N GLY A 94 26.08 -11.03 1.49
CA GLY A 94 27.49 -11.02 1.84
C GLY A 94 28.22 -11.75 0.71
N THR A 95 29.26 -11.13 0.20
CA THR A 95 30.28 -11.81 -0.60
C THR A 95 31.11 -12.70 0.33
N ALA A 96 31.41 -13.91 -0.15
CA ALA A 96 32.40 -14.86 0.35
C ALA A 96 31.96 -15.78 1.51
N ASP A 97 31.65 -17.03 1.15
CA ASP A 97 32.53 -18.11 1.59
C ASP A 97 32.69 -19.13 0.45
N ARG A 98 33.87 -19.11 -0.17
CA ARG A 98 34.39 -20.16 -1.04
C ARG A 98 35.80 -20.43 -0.51
N GLY A 99 35.94 -21.48 0.29
CA GLY A 99 37.19 -21.98 0.84
C GLY A 99 37.06 -23.44 1.19
#